data_AF-A0A8J2WHP2-F1
#
_entry.id   AF-A0A8J2WHP2-F1
#
_cell.length_a   1.000
_cell.length_b   1.000
_cell.length_c   1.000
_cell.angle_alpha   90.00
_cell.angle_beta   90.00
_cell.angle_gamma   90.00
#
_symmetry.space_group_name_H-M   'P 1'
#
loop_
_entity.id
_entity.type
_entity.pdbx_description
1 polymer ?
#
loop_
_entity_poly.entity_id
_entity_poly.type
_entity_poly.pdbx_seq_one_letter_code
_entity_poly.pdbx_strand_id
1 'polypeptide(L)'
;MDPGQLNDDQKGVVLQTVGVLQRFTIMLHIFREAVKDCQLPDSDDVYLLRWLVARDFDLAKAEKMLRNSVEWRRKYKIDAMIKDYKAPEVLTKYFSAGHIGVDKHSSYLMVVRYGATDLKGILQSVKKKDYVMYVLELVERSITMRSPDAINQACVIFDMAGFSMRHVTSGERSSIGPVLRGKLSGISSSCIRHQRTQDFCAALLDDETVNMGGEVPRSYHLNCRPDTNYKKYLSISHGSKEQLEFQVKEANSVLKWDFQSEEGDIAFAVYRKKNEELIPVVPHGRVDCHMSPDH
;
A
#
# COMPACT_ATOMS: atom_id res chain seq x y z
N MET A 1 28.55 33.11 18.37
CA MET A 1 27.83 34.40 18.46
C MET A 1 27.62 34.69 19.93
N ASP A 2 28.00 35.88 20.37
CA ASP A 2 27.85 36.33 21.76
C ASP A 2 26.35 36.53 22.10
N PRO A 3 25.80 35.94 23.18
CA PRO A 3 24.35 36.02 23.49
C PRO A 3 23.84 37.45 23.72
N GLY A 4 24.73 38.43 23.87
CA GLY A 4 24.41 39.83 24.20
C GLY A 4 23.91 40.74 23.06
N GLN A 5 23.82 40.27 21.81
CA GLN A 5 23.48 41.13 20.64
C GLN A 5 22.20 40.76 19.88
N LEU A 6 21.28 39.98 20.48
CA LEU A 6 19.99 39.67 19.85
C LEU A 6 19.00 40.81 20.10
N ASN A 7 18.29 41.26 19.05
CA ASN A 7 17.18 42.21 19.20
C ASN A 7 15.94 41.52 19.80
N ASP A 8 14.94 42.29 20.25
CA ASP A 8 13.80 41.74 21.01
C ASP A 8 12.94 40.75 20.20
N ASP A 9 12.82 40.95 18.88
CA ASP A 9 12.15 40.00 17.98
C ASP A 9 12.93 38.67 17.88
N GLN A 10 14.26 38.74 17.74
CA GLN A 10 15.13 37.57 17.73
C GLN A 10 15.13 36.84 19.07
N LYS A 11 15.09 37.56 20.20
CA LYS A 11 14.94 36.96 21.53
C LYS A 11 13.59 36.25 21.68
N GLY A 12 12.51 36.84 21.17
CA GLY A 12 11.18 36.23 21.14
C GLY A 12 11.15 34.92 20.36
N VAL A 13 11.73 34.91 19.15
CA VAL A 13 11.85 33.71 18.31
C VAL A 13 12.73 32.64 18.98
N VAL A 14 13.86 33.03 19.58
CA VAL A 14 14.75 32.11 20.28
C VAL A 14 14.05 31.51 21.51
N LEU A 15 13.37 32.30 22.33
CA LEU A 15 12.62 31.80 23.49
C LEU A 15 11.48 30.86 23.09
N GLN A 16 10.76 31.19 22.01
CA GLN A 16 9.71 30.32 21.46
C GLN A 16 10.29 29.02 20.90
N THR A 17 11.46 29.07 20.26
CA THR A 17 12.17 27.90 19.74
C THR A 17 12.76 27.04 20.85
N VAL A 18 13.26 27.65 21.93
CA VAL A 18 13.75 26.93 23.12
C VAL A 18 12.59 26.26 23.87
N GLY A 19 11.49 26.97 24.12
CA GLY A 19 10.28 26.38 24.70
C GLY A 19 9.66 25.29 23.81
N VAL A 20 9.69 25.57 22.50
CA VAL A 20 9.71 24.65 21.36
C VAL A 20 10.26 23.24 21.65
N LEU A 21 11.59 23.23 21.63
CA LEU A 21 12.48 22.09 21.77
C LEU A 21 12.35 21.45 23.14
N GLN A 22 12.23 22.23 24.21
CA GLN A 22 12.11 21.70 25.57
C GLN A 22 10.84 20.87 25.75
N ARG A 23 9.72 21.29 25.18
CA ARG A 23 8.48 20.49 25.17
C ARG A 23 8.67 19.17 24.42
N PHE A 24 9.33 19.19 23.26
CA PHE A 24 9.60 17.97 22.50
C PHE A 24 10.51 17.00 23.25
N THR A 25 11.57 17.48 23.88
CA THR A 25 12.48 16.65 24.70
C THR A 25 11.74 16.01 25.88
N ILE A 26 10.87 16.77 26.56
CA ILE A 26 10.05 16.23 27.67
C ILE A 26 9.10 15.14 27.16
N MET A 27 8.39 15.39 26.05
CA MET A 27 7.48 14.40 25.47
C MET A 27 8.20 13.13 25.04
N LEU A 28 9.38 13.26 24.42
CA LEU A 28 10.21 12.13 24.05
C LEU A 28 10.67 11.33 25.27
N HIS A 29 11.10 12.00 26.35
CA HIS A 29 11.50 11.35 27.59
C HIS A 29 10.35 10.58 28.23
N ILE A 30 9.17 11.20 28.37
CA ILE A 30 7.96 10.55 28.90
C ILE A 30 7.60 9.33 28.04
N PHE A 31 7.63 9.48 26.72
CA PHE A 31 7.30 8.40 25.80
C PHE A 31 8.30 7.24 25.91
N ARG A 32 9.59 7.53 25.97
CA ARG A 32 10.67 6.56 26.17
C ARG A 32 10.45 5.74 27.44
N GLU A 33 10.12 6.41 28.55
CA GLU A 33 9.81 5.73 29.82
C GLU A 33 8.54 4.87 29.73
N ALA A 34 7.51 5.33 29.01
CA ALA A 34 6.25 4.61 28.84
C ALA A 34 6.40 3.31 28.03
N VAL A 35 7.38 3.24 27.11
CA VAL A 35 7.59 2.06 26.24
C VAL A 35 8.86 1.27 26.57
N LYS A 36 9.53 1.57 27.69
CA LYS A 36 10.80 0.91 28.06
C LYS A 36 10.70 -0.60 28.26
N ASP A 37 9.51 -1.09 28.58
CA ASP A 37 9.20 -2.52 28.71
C ASP A 37 9.08 -3.21 27.34
N CYS A 38 8.91 -2.45 26.26
CA CYS A 38 8.88 -2.99 24.91
C CYS A 38 10.31 -3.36 24.47
N GLN A 39 10.48 -4.59 24.01
CA GLN A 39 11.71 -5.01 23.32
C GLN A 39 11.73 -4.37 21.92
N LEU A 40 12.23 -3.15 21.83
CA LEU A 40 12.25 -2.38 20.58
C LEU A 40 13.35 -2.91 19.64
N PRO A 41 13.12 -2.89 18.32
CA PRO A 41 14.15 -3.22 17.34
C PRO A 41 15.26 -2.15 17.26
N ASP A 42 14.94 -0.92 17.63
CA ASP A 42 15.84 0.23 17.68
C ASP A 42 15.44 1.12 18.86
N SER A 43 16.44 1.61 19.60
CA SER A 43 16.27 2.44 20.81
C SER A 43 16.67 3.91 20.61
N ASP A 44 17.01 4.28 19.38
CA ASP A 44 17.34 5.65 19.01
C ASP A 44 16.13 6.58 19.15
N ASP A 45 16.40 7.86 19.46
CA ASP A 45 15.39 8.91 19.56
C ASP A 45 14.59 9.04 18.26
N VAL A 46 15.24 8.89 17.11
CA VAL A 46 14.57 8.92 15.80
C VAL A 46 13.57 7.77 15.66
N TYR A 47 13.84 6.61 16.29
CA TYR A 47 12.86 5.52 16.34
C TYR A 47 11.62 5.89 17.13
N LEU A 48 11.77 6.54 18.28
CA LEU A 48 10.64 6.92 19.14
C LEU A 48 9.85 8.12 18.57
N LEU A 49 10.56 9.13 18.06
CA LEU A 49 9.97 10.35 17.50
C LEU A 49 9.00 10.08 16.36
N ARG A 50 9.23 9.05 15.53
CA ARG A 50 8.34 8.75 14.40
C ARG A 50 6.91 8.39 14.85
N TRP A 51 6.76 7.73 16.00
CA TRP A 51 5.45 7.34 16.54
C TRP A 51 4.71 8.55 17.11
N LEU A 52 5.46 9.46 17.74
CA LEU A 52 4.94 10.74 18.24
C LEU A 52 4.49 11.61 17.07
N VAL A 53 5.34 11.83 16.08
CA VAL A 53 5.00 12.62 14.88
C VAL A 53 3.78 12.04 14.15
N ALA A 54 3.69 10.71 14.01
CA ALA A 54 2.55 10.06 13.35
C ALA A 54 1.21 10.26 14.08
N ARG A 55 1.23 10.70 15.34
CA ARG A 55 0.05 10.91 16.18
C ARG A 55 -0.02 12.32 16.73
N ASP A 56 0.59 13.29 16.05
CA ASP A 56 0.59 14.70 16.43
C ASP A 56 1.02 14.91 17.89
N PHE A 57 2.01 14.12 18.33
CA PHE A 57 2.56 14.07 19.68
C PHE A 57 1.55 13.67 20.78
N ASP A 58 0.43 13.04 20.42
CA ASP A 58 -0.48 12.38 21.37
C ASP A 58 0.18 11.11 21.94
N LEU A 59 0.72 11.22 23.16
CA LEU A 59 1.46 10.17 23.86
C LEU A 59 0.67 8.86 23.93
N ALA A 60 -0.61 8.92 24.31
CA ALA A 60 -1.44 7.72 24.50
C ALA A 60 -1.71 7.00 23.16
N LYS A 61 -2.01 7.76 22.09
CA LYS A 61 -2.20 7.18 20.75
C LYS A 61 -0.90 6.64 20.17
N ALA A 62 0.21 7.35 20.36
CA ALA A 62 1.54 6.91 19.92
C ALA A 62 1.96 5.62 20.63
N GLU A 63 1.74 5.52 21.94
CA GLU A 63 2.08 4.34 22.75
C GLU A 63 1.27 3.13 22.30
N LYS A 64 -0.05 3.28 22.21
CA LYS A 64 -0.95 2.23 21.72
C LYS A 64 -0.53 1.74 20.34
N MET A 65 -0.17 2.66 19.46
CA MET A 65 0.27 2.33 18.10
C MET A 65 1.61 1.58 18.08
N LEU A 66 2.60 2.03 18.85
CA LEU A 66 3.91 1.38 18.97
C LEU A 66 3.77 -0.02 19.55
N ARG A 67 3.02 -0.20 20.65
CA ARG A 67 2.79 -1.50 21.29
C ARG A 67 2.12 -2.49 20.33
N ASN A 68 1.09 -2.06 19.62
CA ASN A 68 0.44 -2.87 18.59
C ASN A 68 1.42 -3.29 17.48
N SER A 69 2.32 -2.39 17.08
CA SER A 69 3.34 -2.71 16.08
C SER A 69 4.35 -3.73 16.60
N VAL A 70 4.89 -3.54 17.81
CA VAL A 70 5.86 -4.45 18.44
C VAL A 70 5.26 -5.85 18.63
N GLU A 71 4.03 -5.95 19.11
CA GLU A 71 3.34 -7.24 19.24
C GLU A 71 3.16 -7.91 17.88
N TRP A 72 2.78 -7.14 16.87
CA TRP A 72 2.61 -7.66 15.51
C TRP A 72 3.94 -8.12 14.92
N ARG A 73 5.03 -7.35 15.07
CA ARG A 73 6.38 -7.73 14.61
C ARG A 73 6.83 -9.04 15.25
N ARG A 74 6.60 -9.19 16.56
CA ARG A 74 6.88 -10.42 17.31
C ARG A 74 6.07 -11.61 16.78
N LYS A 75 4.75 -11.45 16.62
CA LYS A 75 3.83 -12.49 16.16
C LYS A 75 4.20 -13.04 14.78
N TYR A 76 4.66 -12.17 13.89
CA TYR A 76 5.03 -12.52 12.52
C TYR A 76 6.53 -12.67 12.30
N LYS A 77 7.33 -12.56 13.38
CA LYS A 77 8.80 -12.68 13.37
C LYS A 77 9.46 -11.78 12.32
N ILE A 78 9.00 -10.53 12.22
CA ILE A 78 9.44 -9.59 11.19
C ILE A 78 10.93 -9.27 11.32
N ASP A 79 11.41 -9.03 12.54
CA ASP A 79 12.82 -8.70 12.79
C ASP A 79 13.79 -9.84 12.43
N ALA A 80 13.32 -11.10 12.44
CA ALA A 80 14.09 -12.26 12.02
C ALA A 80 13.91 -12.62 10.53
N MET A 81 12.98 -11.94 9.82
CA MET A 81 12.54 -12.35 8.49
C MET A 81 13.66 -12.33 7.45
N ILE A 82 14.53 -11.31 7.47
CA ILE A 82 15.56 -11.08 6.45
C ILE A 82 16.52 -12.28 6.30
N LYS A 83 16.73 -13.07 7.36
CA LYS A 83 17.63 -14.23 7.33
C LYS A 83 16.97 -15.49 6.81
N ASP A 84 15.72 -15.74 7.22
CA ASP A 84 15.09 -17.07 7.08
C ASP A 84 13.92 -17.10 6.08
N TYR A 85 13.44 -15.94 5.62
CA TYR A 85 12.27 -15.89 4.74
C TYR A 85 12.63 -16.28 3.31
N LYS A 86 12.03 -17.37 2.85
CA LYS A 86 12.05 -17.79 1.46
C LYS A 86 10.80 -17.28 0.74
N ALA A 87 10.98 -16.30 -0.12
CA ALA A 87 9.91 -15.78 -0.95
C ALA A 87 9.37 -16.86 -1.90
N PRO A 88 8.04 -16.93 -2.12
CA PRO A 88 7.46 -17.74 -3.18
C PRO A 88 8.03 -17.37 -4.56
N GLU A 89 8.34 -18.38 -5.37
CA GLU A 89 8.99 -18.20 -6.67
C GLU A 89 8.20 -17.25 -7.58
N VAL A 90 6.87 -17.37 -7.61
CA VAL A 90 5.99 -16.50 -8.41
C VAL A 90 6.15 -15.01 -8.05
N LEU A 91 6.36 -14.68 -6.77
CA LEU A 91 6.58 -13.29 -6.36
C LEU A 91 7.96 -12.81 -6.80
N THR A 92 8.99 -13.64 -6.67
CA THR A 92 10.35 -13.28 -7.11
C THR A 92 10.47 -13.13 -8.62
N LYS A 93 9.64 -13.84 -9.41
CA LYS A 93 9.68 -13.84 -10.88
C LYS A 93 8.74 -12.84 -11.54
N TYR A 94 7.60 -12.53 -10.94
CA TYR A 94 6.55 -11.76 -11.62
C TYR A 94 6.12 -10.49 -10.87
N PHE A 95 6.49 -10.30 -9.60
CA PHE A 95 6.23 -9.04 -8.92
C PHE A 95 7.25 -7.99 -9.37
N SER A 96 6.80 -7.05 -10.20
CA SER A 96 7.69 -6.10 -10.85
C SER A 96 8.11 -4.96 -9.92
N ALA A 97 9.11 -5.25 -9.08
CA ALA A 97 9.72 -4.30 -8.17
C ALA A 97 11.21 -4.58 -8.00
N GLY A 98 11.96 -3.57 -7.56
CA GLY A 98 13.38 -3.71 -7.28
C GLY A 98 14.02 -2.40 -6.89
N HIS A 99 15.33 -2.45 -6.69
CA HIS A 99 16.13 -1.32 -6.23
C HIS A 99 16.89 -0.69 -7.38
N ILE A 100 16.86 0.64 -7.44
CA ILE A 100 17.43 1.41 -8.55
C ILE A 100 18.48 2.44 -8.09
N GLY A 101 18.97 2.30 -6.85
CA GLY A 101 20.04 3.13 -6.29
C GLY A 101 19.63 3.88 -5.03
N VAL A 102 20.22 5.06 -4.85
CA VAL A 102 20.00 5.96 -3.71
C VAL A 102 19.57 7.33 -4.21
N ASP A 103 18.73 8.02 -3.45
CA ASP A 103 18.34 9.40 -3.75
C ASP A 103 19.40 10.41 -3.27
N LYS A 104 19.12 11.71 -3.49
CA LYS A 104 20.00 12.83 -3.09
C LYS A 104 20.20 12.96 -1.57
N HIS A 105 19.43 12.25 -0.77
CA HIS A 105 19.51 12.19 0.69
C HIS A 105 20.10 10.86 1.17
N SER A 106 20.73 10.11 0.26
CA SER A 106 21.29 8.78 0.50
C SER A 106 20.24 7.74 0.91
N SER A 107 18.95 8.03 0.75
CA SER A 107 17.87 7.09 1.02
C SER A 107 17.77 6.09 -0.12
N TYR A 108 17.64 4.81 0.25
CA TYR A 108 17.55 3.74 -0.73
C TYR A 108 16.26 3.82 -1.54
N LEU A 109 16.38 3.72 -2.87
CA LEU A 109 15.31 3.96 -3.83
C LEU A 109 14.77 2.66 -4.40
N MET A 110 13.48 2.42 -4.20
CA MET A 110 12.75 1.28 -4.77
C MET A 110 11.78 1.74 -5.85
N VAL A 111 11.69 0.99 -6.94
CA VAL A 111 10.64 1.14 -7.94
C VAL A 111 9.66 -0.03 -7.84
N VAL A 112 8.37 0.26 -7.96
CA VAL A 112 7.29 -0.72 -8.15
C VAL A 112 6.57 -0.36 -9.43
N ARG A 113 6.70 -1.20 -10.46
CA ARG A 113 6.06 -1.00 -11.77
C ARG A 113 4.61 -1.47 -11.74
N TYR A 114 3.82 -0.78 -10.94
CA TYR A 114 2.47 -1.18 -10.56
C TYR A 114 1.55 -1.39 -11.76
N GLY A 115 1.68 -0.58 -12.82
CA GLY A 115 0.86 -0.73 -14.03
C GLY A 115 1.29 -1.87 -14.98
N ALA A 116 2.49 -2.42 -14.78
CA ALA A 116 3.01 -3.56 -15.53
C ALA A 116 2.88 -4.90 -14.77
N THR A 117 2.60 -4.86 -13.46
CA THR A 117 2.44 -6.06 -12.63
C THR A 117 1.12 -6.78 -12.95
N ASP A 118 1.18 -8.08 -13.26
CA ASP A 118 -0.02 -8.94 -13.27
C ASP A 118 -0.46 -9.28 -11.84
N LEU A 119 -1.08 -8.30 -11.19
CA LEU A 119 -1.52 -8.43 -9.81
C LEU A 119 -2.61 -9.51 -9.64
N LYS A 120 -3.46 -9.71 -10.66
CA LYS A 120 -4.51 -10.74 -10.63
C LYS A 120 -3.87 -12.14 -10.62
N GLY A 121 -2.97 -12.42 -11.56
CA GLY A 121 -2.26 -13.71 -11.62
C GLY A 121 -1.43 -13.97 -10.37
N ILE A 122 -0.75 -12.96 -9.83
CA ILE A 122 0.00 -13.08 -8.58
C ILE A 122 -0.91 -13.47 -7.42
N LEU A 123 -2.01 -12.73 -7.21
CA LEU A 123 -2.89 -12.97 -6.07
C LEU A 123 -3.68 -14.28 -6.20
N GLN A 124 -3.92 -14.77 -7.42
CA GLN A 124 -4.41 -16.12 -7.68
C GLN A 124 -3.36 -17.21 -7.37
N SER A 125 -2.07 -16.87 -7.38
CA SER A 125 -0.97 -17.82 -7.22
C SER A 125 -0.39 -17.89 -5.80
N VAL A 126 -0.70 -16.93 -4.93
CA VAL A 126 -0.19 -16.89 -3.55
C VAL A 126 -1.27 -16.59 -2.54
N LYS A 127 -1.07 -17.05 -1.31
CA LYS A 127 -1.92 -16.61 -0.21
C LYS A 127 -1.65 -15.13 0.07
N LYS A 128 -2.68 -14.39 0.46
CA LYS A 128 -2.58 -12.99 0.90
C LYS A 128 -1.47 -12.76 1.94
N LYS A 129 -1.28 -13.71 2.86
CA LYS A 129 -0.18 -13.66 3.85
C LYS A 129 1.17 -13.61 3.16
N ASP A 130 1.42 -14.48 2.18
CA ASP A 130 2.72 -14.59 1.52
C ASP A 130 3.03 -13.35 0.69
N TYR A 131 2.02 -12.80 -0.01
CA TYR A 131 2.14 -11.50 -0.67
C TYR A 131 2.54 -10.38 0.31
N VAL A 132 1.84 -10.27 1.44
CA VAL A 132 2.13 -9.25 2.45
C VAL A 132 3.52 -9.43 3.04
N MET A 133 3.93 -10.67 3.34
CA MET A 133 5.27 -10.97 3.88
C MET A 133 6.37 -10.64 2.87
N TYR A 134 6.16 -10.91 1.59
CA TYR A 134 7.13 -10.55 0.54
C TYR A 134 7.30 -9.04 0.40
N VAL A 135 6.20 -8.28 0.38
CA VAL A 135 6.28 -6.80 0.35
C VAL A 135 6.98 -6.25 1.59
N LEU A 136 6.72 -6.83 2.77
CA LEU A 136 7.41 -6.45 4.00
C LEU A 136 8.90 -6.75 3.92
N GLU A 137 9.26 -7.91 3.39
CA GLU A 137 10.65 -8.32 3.20
C GLU A 137 11.41 -7.33 2.32
N LEU A 138 10.83 -6.94 1.17
CA LEU A 138 11.39 -5.91 0.29
C LEU A 138 11.65 -4.59 1.04
N VAL A 139 10.69 -4.15 1.87
CA VAL A 139 10.82 -2.91 2.63
C VAL A 139 11.87 -3.04 3.75
N GLU A 140 11.85 -4.11 4.53
CA GLU A 140 12.81 -4.33 5.61
C GLU A 140 14.24 -4.47 5.05
N ARG A 141 14.42 -5.16 3.91
CA ARG A 141 15.73 -5.25 3.24
C ARG A 141 16.23 -3.87 2.83
N SER A 142 15.34 -3.01 2.32
CA SER A 142 15.67 -1.62 2.00
C SER A 142 16.21 -0.85 3.21
N ILE A 143 15.63 -1.07 4.38
CA ILE A 143 16.05 -0.42 5.63
C ILE A 143 17.44 -0.93 6.06
N THR A 144 17.72 -2.22 5.91
CA THR A 144 19.04 -2.79 6.26
C THR A 144 20.18 -2.33 5.37
N MET A 145 19.90 -1.97 4.10
CA MET A 145 20.90 -1.49 3.15
C MET A 145 21.19 0.01 3.26
N ARG A 146 20.56 0.69 4.23
CA ARG A 146 20.64 2.14 4.34
C ARG A 146 21.99 2.59 4.91
N SER A 147 22.54 3.64 4.31
CA SER A 147 23.74 4.33 4.83
C SER A 147 23.45 5.01 6.18
N PRO A 148 24.41 5.07 7.12
CA PRO A 148 24.27 5.83 8.36
C PRO A 148 23.89 7.30 8.14
N ASP A 149 24.35 7.90 7.04
CA ASP A 149 24.11 9.31 6.71
C ASP A 149 22.74 9.57 6.07
N ALA A 150 22.01 8.51 5.73
CA ALA A 150 20.74 8.65 5.04
C ALA A 150 19.64 9.16 5.97
N ILE A 151 18.66 9.88 5.44
CA ILE A 151 17.49 10.32 6.21
C ILE A 151 16.57 9.14 6.51
N ASN A 152 15.86 9.15 7.64
CA ASN A 152 15.00 8.04 8.09
C ASN A 152 13.66 7.96 7.36
N GLN A 153 13.77 7.82 6.04
CA GLN A 153 12.67 7.87 5.10
C GLN A 153 12.94 6.94 3.92
N ALA A 154 11.98 6.07 3.63
CA ALA A 154 12.01 5.23 2.43
C ALA A 154 11.45 6.01 1.22
N CYS A 155 12.12 5.87 0.08
CA CYS A 155 11.66 6.45 -1.18
C CYS A 155 11.19 5.33 -2.12
N VAL A 156 9.91 5.36 -2.49
CA VAL A 156 9.30 4.38 -3.39
C VAL A 156 8.66 5.10 -4.56
N ILE A 157 9.06 4.74 -5.77
CA ILE A 157 8.47 5.20 -7.03
C ILE A 157 7.45 4.16 -7.47
N PHE A 158 6.19 4.59 -7.62
CA PHE A 158 5.17 3.77 -8.26
C PHE A 158 5.06 4.16 -9.73
N ASP A 159 5.61 3.33 -10.62
CA ASP A 159 5.42 3.48 -12.05
C ASP A 159 4.01 2.98 -12.42
N MET A 160 3.18 3.96 -12.79
CA MET A 160 1.77 3.76 -13.12
C MET A 160 1.55 3.60 -14.63
N ALA A 161 2.60 3.55 -15.45
CA ALA A 161 2.45 3.28 -16.87
C ALA A 161 1.78 1.90 -17.07
N GLY A 162 0.74 1.83 -17.92
CA GLY A 162 -0.06 0.61 -18.11
C GLY A 162 -1.15 0.38 -17.04
N PHE A 163 -1.22 1.22 -16.00
CA PHE A 163 -2.28 1.14 -15.01
C PHE A 163 -3.64 1.33 -15.67
N SER A 164 -4.54 0.39 -15.38
CA SER A 164 -5.87 0.28 -15.98
C SER A 164 -6.84 -0.35 -15.00
N MET A 165 -8.13 -0.43 -15.39
CA MET A 165 -9.20 -0.95 -14.53
C MET A 165 -8.94 -2.38 -14.03
N ARG A 166 -8.15 -3.19 -14.75
CA ARG A 166 -7.72 -4.55 -14.31
C ARG A 166 -7.04 -4.54 -12.94
N HIS A 167 -6.36 -3.45 -12.59
CA HIS A 167 -5.67 -3.28 -11.31
C HIS A 167 -6.58 -2.75 -10.19
N VAL A 168 -7.82 -2.36 -10.54
CA VAL A 168 -8.87 -1.89 -9.61
C VAL A 168 -9.88 -3.02 -9.36
N THR A 169 -10.07 -3.92 -10.32
CA THR A 169 -11.07 -4.99 -10.27
C THR A 169 -10.69 -6.20 -9.40
N SER A 170 -9.42 -6.39 -9.04
CA SER A 170 -9.02 -7.40 -8.04
C SER A 170 -9.54 -7.01 -6.64
N GLY A 171 -10.60 -7.69 -6.17
CA GLY A 171 -11.28 -7.43 -4.89
C GLY A 171 -10.35 -7.45 -3.65
N GLU A 172 -9.19 -8.06 -3.80
CA GLU A 172 -8.16 -8.22 -2.77
C GLU A 172 -7.45 -6.91 -2.38
N ARG A 173 -7.49 -5.87 -3.24
CA ARG A 173 -6.89 -4.56 -2.97
C ARG A 173 -7.49 -3.88 -1.72
N SER A 174 -8.80 -4.07 -1.51
CA SER A 174 -9.54 -3.53 -0.35
C SER A 174 -8.94 -3.97 0.99
N SER A 175 -8.36 -5.17 1.01
CA SER A 175 -7.97 -5.87 2.23
C SER A 175 -6.46 -5.89 2.45
N ILE A 176 -5.64 -5.56 1.44
CA ILE A 176 -4.17 -5.53 1.52
C ILE A 176 -3.67 -4.12 1.89
N GLY A 177 -4.25 -3.07 1.29
CA GLY A 177 -3.82 -1.69 1.50
C GLY A 177 -3.89 -1.22 2.96
N PRO A 178 -5.02 -1.38 3.67
CA PRO A 178 -5.11 -1.06 5.10
C PRO A 178 -4.17 -1.89 5.98
N VAL A 179 -3.95 -3.16 5.61
CA VAL A 179 -3.06 -4.08 6.32
C VAL A 179 -1.61 -3.62 6.22
N LEU A 180 -1.14 -3.27 5.02
CA LEU A 180 0.21 -2.73 4.82
C LEU A 180 0.36 -1.35 5.48
N ARG A 181 -0.62 -0.44 5.34
CA ARG A 181 -0.58 0.87 6.01
C ARG A 181 -0.49 0.77 7.52
N GLY A 182 -1.26 -0.12 8.15
CA GLY A 182 -1.19 -0.33 9.60
C GLY A 182 0.17 -0.87 10.05
N LYS A 183 0.78 -1.75 9.25
CA LYS A 183 2.03 -2.45 9.58
C LYS A 183 3.29 -1.65 9.26
N LEU A 184 3.28 -0.88 8.18
CA LEU A 184 4.37 0.01 7.74
C LEU A 184 4.29 1.38 8.44
N SER A 185 3.36 1.58 9.36
CA SER A 185 3.13 2.87 10.00
C SER A 185 4.29 3.37 10.89
N GLY A 186 5.27 2.50 11.16
CA GLY A 186 6.57 2.86 11.76
C GLY A 186 7.67 3.17 10.74
N ILE A 187 7.37 3.27 9.45
CA ILE A 187 8.34 3.62 8.40
C ILE A 187 7.84 4.91 7.77
N SER A 188 8.55 6.01 7.99
CA SER A 188 8.30 7.24 7.24
C SER A 188 8.56 6.94 5.77
N SER A 189 7.54 7.05 4.92
CA SER A 189 7.67 6.81 3.49
C SER A 189 7.08 7.98 2.73
N SER A 190 7.88 8.54 1.82
CA SER A 190 7.35 9.45 0.80
C SER A 190 7.03 8.63 -0.44
N CYS A 191 5.76 8.64 -0.83
CA CYS A 191 5.34 8.08 -2.11
C CYS A 191 5.47 9.17 -3.18
N ILE A 192 6.36 8.98 -4.16
CA ILE A 192 6.41 9.84 -5.34
C ILE A 192 5.52 9.19 -6.40
N ARG A 193 4.37 9.81 -6.69
CA ARG A 193 3.53 9.43 -7.85
C ARG A 193 4.01 10.25 -9.03
N HIS A 194 4.58 9.62 -10.05
CA HIS A 194 4.97 10.34 -11.26
C HIS A 194 4.51 9.62 -12.52
N GLN A 195 3.80 10.35 -13.39
CA GLN A 195 3.25 9.87 -14.67
C GLN A 195 4.29 9.86 -15.82
N ARG A 196 5.52 10.34 -15.59
CA ARG A 196 6.56 10.52 -16.62
C ARG A 196 7.90 9.96 -16.13
N THR A 197 8.03 8.64 -16.15
CA THR A 197 9.27 7.95 -15.75
C THR A 197 9.75 6.93 -16.77
N GLN A 198 9.15 6.82 -17.96
CA GLN A 198 9.69 5.92 -18.99
C GLN A 198 11.15 6.26 -19.33
N ASP A 199 11.49 7.54 -19.46
CA ASP A 199 12.87 7.97 -19.78
C ASP A 199 13.82 7.95 -18.58
N PHE A 200 13.29 8.19 -17.36
CA PHE A 200 14.11 8.22 -16.13
C PHE A 200 14.40 6.81 -15.58
N CYS A 201 13.43 5.89 -15.67
CA CYS A 201 13.64 4.49 -15.33
C CYS A 201 14.56 3.81 -16.35
N ALA A 202 14.39 4.05 -17.66
CA ALA A 202 15.25 3.44 -18.67
C ALA A 202 16.76 3.78 -18.50
N ALA A 203 17.08 4.95 -17.94
CA ALA A 203 18.47 5.37 -17.69
C ALA A 203 19.06 4.91 -16.34
N LEU A 204 18.23 4.42 -15.40
CA LEU A 204 18.63 4.00 -14.05
C LEU A 204 18.41 2.51 -13.77
N LEU A 205 17.78 1.79 -14.71
CA LEU A 205 17.61 0.35 -14.64
C LEU A 205 18.90 -0.30 -15.17
N ASP A 206 19.84 -0.59 -14.28
CA ASP A 206 20.72 -1.73 -14.54
C ASP A 206 19.82 -2.98 -14.54
N ASP A 207 19.79 -3.67 -15.69
CA ASP A 207 18.83 -4.74 -16.04
C ASP A 207 18.82 -5.93 -15.04
N GLU A 208 19.80 -6.00 -14.13
CA GLU A 208 19.95 -7.09 -13.17
C GLU A 208 19.23 -6.86 -11.83
N THR A 209 18.83 -5.63 -11.46
CA THR A 209 18.33 -5.33 -10.10
C THR A 209 16.82 -5.18 -9.97
N VAL A 210 16.09 -5.08 -11.09
CA VAL A 210 14.63 -4.86 -11.09
C VAL A 210 13.92 -5.96 -11.84
N ASN A 211 13.02 -6.64 -11.15
CA ASN A 211 12.11 -7.56 -11.80
C ASN A 211 11.15 -6.78 -12.73
N MET A 212 11.13 -7.14 -14.01
CA MET A 212 10.29 -6.46 -15.01
C MET A 212 8.84 -6.96 -15.06
N GLY A 213 8.52 -8.01 -14.30
CA GLY A 213 7.22 -8.64 -14.20
C GLY A 213 6.94 -9.56 -15.38
N GLY A 214 5.67 -9.59 -15.77
CA GLY A 214 5.15 -10.46 -16.81
C GLY A 214 3.80 -11.03 -16.41
N GLU A 215 3.14 -11.68 -17.37
CA GLU A 215 1.93 -12.45 -17.10
C GLU A 215 2.29 -13.71 -16.32
N VAL A 216 1.58 -13.98 -15.22
CA VAL A 216 1.84 -15.17 -14.40
C VAL A 216 1.29 -16.41 -15.12
N PRO A 217 2.09 -17.46 -15.35
CA PRO A 217 1.59 -18.68 -15.94
C PRO A 217 0.51 -19.33 -15.08
N ARG A 218 -0.57 -19.80 -15.72
CA ARG A 218 -1.70 -20.48 -15.05
C ARG A 218 -1.27 -21.68 -14.20
N SER A 219 -0.11 -22.29 -14.47
CA SER A 219 0.47 -23.37 -13.65
C SER A 219 0.81 -22.96 -12.22
N TYR A 220 0.99 -21.66 -11.95
CA TYR A 220 1.20 -21.13 -10.60
C TYR A 220 -0.11 -20.88 -9.83
N HIS A 221 -1.25 -20.83 -10.53
CA HIS A 221 -2.52 -20.46 -9.91
C HIS A 221 -2.96 -21.52 -8.90
N LEU A 222 -3.27 -21.09 -7.69
CA LEU A 222 -3.88 -21.94 -6.68
C LEU A 222 -5.34 -22.15 -7.05
N ASN A 223 -5.86 -23.37 -6.87
CA ASN A 223 -7.29 -23.70 -7.03
C ASN A 223 -8.14 -23.09 -5.91
N CYS A 224 -8.05 -21.78 -5.68
CA CYS A 224 -8.79 -21.07 -4.66
C CYS A 224 -10.11 -20.56 -5.27
N ARG A 225 -11.24 -21.00 -4.70
CA ARG A 225 -12.55 -20.41 -5.00
C ARG A 225 -12.52 -18.94 -4.57
N PRO A 226 -12.99 -17.99 -5.40
CA PRO A 226 -13.05 -16.59 -5.01
C PRO A 226 -13.91 -16.43 -3.75
N ASP A 227 -13.45 -15.61 -2.80
CA ASP A 227 -14.20 -15.26 -1.60
C ASP A 227 -15.51 -14.57 -2.02
N THR A 228 -16.66 -15.14 -1.68
CA THR A 228 -17.99 -14.63 -2.05
C THR A 228 -18.68 -13.86 -0.92
N ASN A 229 -18.02 -13.68 0.24
CA ASN A 229 -18.66 -13.11 1.44
C ASN A 229 -19.12 -11.65 1.29
N TYR A 230 -18.69 -10.94 0.24
CA TYR A 230 -19.13 -9.57 -0.07
C TYR A 230 -20.24 -9.51 -1.12
N LYS A 231 -20.69 -10.65 -1.66
CA LYS A 231 -21.73 -10.69 -2.70
C LYS A 231 -23.12 -10.62 -2.05
N LYS A 232 -23.99 -9.77 -2.61
CA LYS A 232 -25.41 -9.75 -2.28
C LYS A 232 -26.12 -10.79 -3.14
N TYR A 233 -26.91 -11.65 -2.51
CA TYR A 233 -27.74 -12.63 -3.22
C TYR A 233 -29.06 -11.98 -3.65
N LEU A 234 -29.45 -12.21 -4.90
CA LEU A 234 -30.68 -11.75 -5.50
C LEU A 234 -31.33 -12.93 -6.23
N SER A 235 -32.60 -13.21 -5.96
CA SER A 235 -33.38 -14.20 -6.70
C SER A 235 -34.22 -13.47 -7.73
N ILE A 236 -33.97 -13.74 -9.02
CA ILE A 236 -34.68 -13.12 -10.13
C ILE A 236 -35.57 -14.18 -10.78
N SER A 237 -36.88 -13.97 -10.78
CA SER A 237 -37.81 -14.87 -11.46
C SER A 237 -37.59 -14.91 -12.97
N HIS A 238 -37.88 -16.04 -13.61
CA HIS A 238 -37.74 -16.18 -15.06
C HIS A 238 -38.48 -15.09 -15.83
N GLY A 239 -37.77 -14.38 -16.72
CA GLY A 239 -38.32 -13.28 -17.53
C GLY A 239 -38.42 -11.94 -16.81
N SER A 240 -38.11 -11.87 -15.51
CA SER A 240 -38.03 -10.62 -14.76
C SER A 240 -36.67 -9.94 -14.93
N LYS A 241 -36.64 -8.64 -14.63
CA LYS A 241 -35.40 -7.84 -14.56
C LYS A 241 -35.29 -7.19 -13.19
N GLU A 242 -34.08 -7.12 -12.67
CA GLU A 242 -33.76 -6.38 -11.45
C GLU A 242 -32.93 -5.15 -11.84
N GLN A 243 -33.26 -3.99 -11.26
CA GLN A 243 -32.58 -2.74 -11.58
C GLN A 243 -31.98 -2.13 -10.31
N LEU A 244 -30.67 -1.89 -10.35
CA LEU A 244 -29.95 -1.20 -9.28
C LEU A 244 -29.62 0.22 -9.73
N GLU A 245 -30.12 1.22 -8.99
CA GLU A 245 -29.84 2.63 -9.26
C GLU A 245 -28.84 3.20 -8.25
N PHE A 246 -27.81 3.89 -8.75
CA PHE A 246 -26.77 4.52 -7.94
C PHE A 246 -26.64 6.00 -8.30
N GLN A 247 -26.72 6.89 -7.31
CA GLN A 247 -26.47 8.31 -7.50
C GLN A 247 -24.96 8.60 -7.47
N VAL A 248 -24.40 9.05 -8.59
CA VAL A 248 -23.00 9.44 -8.70
C VAL A 248 -22.84 10.89 -8.25
N LYS A 249 -22.29 11.09 -7.04
CA LYS A 249 -22.10 12.43 -6.44
C LYS A 249 -20.85 13.15 -6.95
N GLU A 250 -19.82 12.38 -7.32
CA GLU A 250 -18.52 12.90 -7.71
C GLU A 250 -18.16 12.45 -9.12
N ALA A 251 -17.76 13.40 -9.97
CA ALA A 251 -17.24 13.09 -11.30
C ALA A 251 -15.99 12.20 -11.19
N ASN A 252 -15.79 11.31 -12.18
CA ASN A 252 -14.72 10.30 -12.21
C ASN A 252 -14.84 9.18 -11.16
N SER A 253 -15.99 9.03 -10.51
CA SER A 253 -16.30 7.83 -9.72
C SER A 253 -16.27 6.57 -10.60
N VAL A 254 -15.83 5.45 -10.02
CA VAL A 254 -15.73 4.16 -10.71
C VAL A 254 -16.87 3.25 -10.27
N LEU A 255 -17.69 2.80 -11.23
CA LEU A 255 -18.65 1.73 -11.02
C LEU A 255 -17.98 0.37 -11.28
N LYS A 256 -18.07 -0.54 -10.31
CA LYS A 256 -17.52 -1.89 -10.40
C LYS A 256 -18.60 -2.91 -10.04
N TRP A 257 -18.69 -3.97 -10.82
CA TRP A 257 -19.62 -5.08 -10.61
C TRP A 257 -18.89 -6.42 -10.77
N ASP A 258 -19.40 -7.43 -10.08
CA ASP A 258 -19.05 -8.84 -10.23
C ASP A 258 -20.31 -9.62 -9.88
N PHE A 259 -20.68 -10.62 -10.67
CA PHE A 259 -21.86 -11.44 -10.44
C PHE A 259 -21.56 -12.89 -10.77
N GLN A 260 -22.34 -13.78 -10.16
CA GLN A 260 -22.33 -15.21 -10.43
C GLN A 260 -23.79 -15.64 -10.47
N SER A 261 -24.15 -16.44 -11.48
CA SER A 261 -25.47 -17.08 -11.54
C SER A 261 -25.31 -18.55 -11.19
N GLU A 262 -26.27 -19.09 -10.42
CA GLU A 262 -26.33 -20.52 -10.13
C GLU A 262 -26.98 -21.29 -11.29
N GLU A 263 -27.91 -20.67 -12.03
CA GLU A 263 -28.64 -21.30 -13.14
C GLU A 263 -28.85 -20.31 -14.31
N GLY A 264 -28.51 -20.75 -15.52
CA GLY A 264 -28.73 -20.01 -16.76
C GLY A 264 -27.86 -18.76 -16.98
N ASP A 265 -27.93 -18.24 -18.20
CA ASP A 265 -27.30 -16.97 -18.59
C ASP A 265 -28.12 -15.79 -18.07
N ILE A 266 -27.43 -14.77 -17.58
CA ILE A 266 -28.08 -13.50 -17.24
C ILE A 266 -27.81 -12.47 -18.32
N ALA A 267 -28.81 -11.65 -18.62
CA ALA A 267 -28.62 -10.45 -19.41
C ALA A 267 -28.19 -9.30 -18.51
N PHE A 268 -27.12 -8.60 -18.90
CA PHE A 268 -26.56 -7.48 -18.14
C PHE A 268 -26.43 -6.24 -19.02
N ALA A 269 -26.76 -5.08 -18.44
CA ALA A 269 -26.63 -3.77 -19.09
C ALA A 269 -26.40 -2.67 -18.06
N VAL A 270 -25.66 -1.63 -18.44
CA VAL A 270 -25.43 -0.45 -17.61
C VAL A 270 -25.87 0.78 -18.38
N TYR A 271 -26.68 1.63 -17.75
CA TYR A 271 -27.16 2.89 -18.34
C TYR A 271 -26.76 4.07 -17.46
N ARG A 272 -26.42 5.19 -18.09
CA ARG A 272 -26.28 6.49 -17.44
C ARG A 272 -27.57 7.28 -17.64
N LYS A 273 -28.28 7.57 -16.56
CA LYS A 273 -29.46 8.43 -16.59
C LYS A 273 -29.05 9.90 -16.63
N LYS A 274 -29.46 10.65 -17.66
CA LYS A 274 -29.28 12.10 -17.76
C LYS A 274 -30.62 12.74 -18.15
N ASN A 275 -31.19 13.57 -17.29
CA ASN A 275 -32.49 14.23 -17.54
C ASN A 275 -33.59 13.24 -17.98
N GLU A 276 -33.74 12.13 -17.25
CA GLU A 276 -34.66 11.01 -17.55
C GLU A 276 -34.34 10.16 -18.78
N GLU A 277 -33.41 10.57 -19.63
CA GLU A 277 -32.89 9.77 -20.73
C GLU A 277 -31.89 8.72 -20.23
N LEU A 278 -32.04 7.48 -20.69
CA LEU A 278 -31.12 6.37 -20.38
C LEU A 278 -30.12 6.18 -21.52
N ILE A 279 -28.87 6.57 -21.28
CA ILE A 279 -27.78 6.45 -22.24
C ILE A 279 -27.03 5.14 -21.97
N PRO A 280 -26.95 4.17 -22.90
CA PRO A 280 -26.25 2.92 -22.67
C PRO A 280 -24.74 3.16 -22.50
N VAL A 281 -24.18 2.60 -21.42
CA VAL A 281 -22.74 2.61 -21.11
C VAL A 281 -22.16 1.23 -21.37
N VAL A 282 -22.86 0.17 -20.95
CA VAL A 282 -22.58 -1.22 -21.31
C VAL A 282 -23.83 -1.74 -22.01
N PRO A 283 -23.75 -2.08 -23.31
CA PRO A 283 -24.91 -2.55 -24.07
C PRO A 283 -25.44 -3.87 -23.51
N HIS A 284 -26.74 -4.11 -23.73
CA HIS A 284 -27.41 -5.33 -23.30
C HIS A 284 -26.79 -6.56 -23.97
N GLY A 285 -26.17 -7.43 -23.17
CA GLY A 285 -25.58 -8.70 -23.62
C GLY A 285 -25.91 -9.83 -22.66
N ARG A 286 -26.03 -11.05 -23.18
CA ARG A 286 -26.05 -12.27 -22.36
C ARG A 286 -24.63 -12.61 -21.92
N VAL A 287 -24.45 -12.84 -20.64
CA VAL A 287 -23.16 -13.26 -20.06
C VAL A 287 -23.33 -14.70 -19.60
N ASP A 288 -22.53 -15.60 -20.17
CA ASP A 288 -22.44 -16.98 -19.71
C ASP A 288 -21.83 -16.97 -18.31
N CYS A 289 -22.61 -17.41 -17.33
CA CYS A 289 -22.25 -17.38 -15.92
C CYS A 289 -21.74 -18.74 -15.42
N HIS A 290 -21.77 -19.78 -16.25
CA HIS A 290 -21.44 -21.16 -15.85
C HIS A 290 -19.95 -21.47 -15.91
N MET A 291 -19.15 -20.58 -16.51
CA MET A 291 -17.70 -20.65 -16.49
C MET A 291 -17.17 -19.47 -15.66
N SER A 292 -16.27 -19.78 -14.72
CA SER A 292 -15.51 -18.81 -13.92
C SER A 292 -15.08 -17.59 -14.76
N PRO A 293 -15.00 -16.37 -14.18
CA PRO A 293 -14.81 -15.15 -14.95
C PRO A 293 -13.46 -15.14 -15.69
N ASP A 294 -13.48 -15.61 -16.93
CA ASP A 294 -12.52 -15.25 -17.96
C ASP A 294 -12.93 -13.86 -18.50
N HIS A 295 -11.91 -13.04 -18.72
CA HIS A 295 -11.87 -11.64 -19.16
C HIS A 295 -11.81 -10.59 -18.03
#